data_AF-A0A846NJM0-F1
#
_entry.id   AF-A0A846NJM0-F1
#
_cell.length_a   1.000
_cell.length_b   1.000
_cell.length_c   1.000
_cell.angle_alpha   90.00
_cell.angle_beta   90.00
_cell.angle_gamma   90.00
#
_symmetry.space_group_name_H-M   'P 1'
#
loop_
_entity.id
_entity.type
_entity.pdbx_description
1 polymer ?
#
loop_
_entity_poly.entity_id
_entity_poly.type
_entity_poly.pdbx_seq_one_letter_code
_entity_poly.pdbx_strand_id
1 'polypeptide(L)'
;MAQEVGRALLASLGNCIRFDGISVTEAIDKVVAVASLVDDYNVDVAFNEETGTLTYELDEDEERVAGSVDRGLTFPPYLWSLLVQELIRSRGYREGITTILYDKQLDKWNFQKKYVRAGAISL
;
A
#
# COMPACT_ATOMS: atom_id res chain seq x y z
N MET A 1 -3.36 -15.55 -3.87
CA MET A 1 -3.39 -15.39 -2.40
C MET A 1 -3.40 -13.93 -1.94
N ALA A 2 -2.30 -13.17 -2.00
CA ALA A 2 -2.27 -11.79 -1.46
C ALA A 2 -3.33 -10.83 -2.07
N GLN A 3 -3.54 -10.90 -3.38
CA GLN A 3 -4.59 -10.12 -4.07
C GLN A 3 -6.01 -10.55 -3.66
N GLU A 4 -6.24 -11.85 -3.44
CA GLU A 4 -7.55 -12.36 -3.03
C GLU A 4 -7.88 -11.91 -1.61
N VAL A 5 -6.89 -11.91 -0.72
CA VAL A 5 -7.02 -11.37 0.65
C VAL A 5 -7.33 -9.86 0.59
N GLY A 6 -6.59 -9.09 -0.21
CA GLY A 6 -6.85 -7.65 -0.39
C GLY A 6 -8.28 -7.37 -0.90
N ARG A 7 -8.77 -8.15 -1.86
CA ARG A 7 -10.15 -8.04 -2.37
C ARG A 7 -11.19 -8.39 -1.31
N ALA A 8 -10.98 -9.47 -0.56
CA ALA A 8 -11.88 -9.87 0.51
C ALA A 8 -11.98 -8.79 1.60
N LEU A 9 -10.86 -8.16 1.95
CA LEU A 9 -10.82 -7.05 2.90
C LEU A 9 -11.59 -5.83 2.38
N LEU A 10 -11.35 -5.42 1.12
CA LEU A 10 -12.12 -4.33 0.51
C LEU A 10 -13.61 -4.63 0.49
N ALA A 11 -14.02 -5.86 0.15
CA ALA A 11 -15.43 -6.22 0.12
C ALA A 11 -16.06 -6.19 1.52
N SER A 12 -15.33 -6.65 2.55
CA SER A 12 -15.79 -6.61 3.93
C SER A 12 -15.86 -5.19 4.47
N LEU A 13 -14.86 -4.36 4.18
CA LEU A 13 -14.75 -2.99 4.69
C LEU A 13 -15.56 -1.98 3.86
N GLY A 14 -15.82 -2.24 2.59
CA GLY A 14 -16.65 -1.38 1.73
C GLY A 14 -18.10 -1.25 2.22
N ASN A 15 -18.57 -2.20 3.03
CA ASN A 15 -19.86 -2.09 3.72
C ASN A 15 -19.81 -1.12 4.91
N CYS A 16 -18.63 -0.87 5.47
CA CYS A 16 -18.41 -0.04 6.66
C CYS A 16 -17.81 1.34 6.33
N ILE A 17 -17.04 1.43 5.24
CA ILE A 17 -16.31 2.61 4.80
C ILE A 17 -16.69 2.88 3.34
N ARG A 18 -17.39 3.99 3.12
CA ARG A 18 -17.71 4.45 1.76
C ARG A 18 -16.51 5.17 1.18
N PHE A 19 -15.93 4.60 0.14
CA PHE A 19 -14.85 5.21 -0.63
C PHE A 19 -15.36 5.99 -1.84
N ASP A 20 -16.67 5.98 -2.12
CA ASP A 20 -17.24 6.67 -3.29
C ASP A 20 -17.13 8.19 -3.17
N GLY A 21 -16.78 8.85 -4.27
CA GLY A 21 -16.72 10.31 -4.36
C GLY A 21 -15.50 10.98 -3.73
N ILE A 22 -14.56 10.21 -3.18
CA ILE A 22 -13.29 10.71 -2.63
C ILE A 22 -12.09 10.29 -3.48
N SER A 23 -10.98 11.04 -3.36
CA SER A 23 -9.71 10.73 -4.04
C SER A 23 -9.09 9.44 -3.52
N VAL A 24 -8.14 8.88 -4.27
CA VAL A 24 -7.38 7.68 -3.84
C VAL A 24 -6.57 8.02 -2.60
N THR A 25 -5.89 9.16 -2.60
CA THR A 25 -5.12 9.63 -1.44
C THR A 25 -5.99 9.77 -0.20
N GLU A 26 -7.15 10.42 -0.29
CA GLU A 26 -8.06 10.57 0.87
C GLU A 26 -8.56 9.21 1.39
N ALA A 27 -8.82 8.26 0.49
CA ALA A 27 -9.22 6.92 0.87
C ALA A 27 -8.09 6.15 1.58
N ILE A 28 -6.84 6.34 1.15
CA ILE A 28 -5.65 5.78 1.82
C ILE A 28 -5.49 6.40 3.20
N ASP A 29 -5.59 7.72 3.33
CA ASP A 29 -5.45 8.42 4.61
C ASP A 29 -6.46 7.90 5.65
N LYS A 30 -7.71 7.65 5.22
CA LYS A 30 -8.74 7.04 6.08
C LYS A 30 -8.38 5.61 6.51
N VAL A 31 -7.86 4.79 5.59
CA VAL A 31 -7.40 3.43 5.90
C VAL A 31 -6.27 3.46 6.92
N VAL A 32 -5.27 4.32 6.71
CA VAL A 32 -4.11 4.48 7.61
C VAL A 32 -4.57 4.96 8.99
N ALA A 33 -5.44 5.98 9.04
CA ALA A 33 -5.98 6.47 10.31
C ALA A 33 -6.70 5.38 11.11
N VAL A 34 -7.52 4.55 10.45
CA VAL A 34 -8.17 3.40 11.10
C VAL A 34 -7.12 2.38 11.55
N ALA A 35 -6.16 2.04 10.69
CA ALA A 35 -5.11 1.07 10.99
C ALA A 35 -4.29 1.47 12.23
N SER A 36 -3.89 2.73 12.33
CA SER A 36 -3.12 3.25 13.47
C SER A 36 -3.92 3.23 14.78
N LEU A 37 -5.25 3.32 14.72
CA LEU A 37 -6.11 3.23 15.92
C LEU A 37 -6.32 1.80 16.42
N VAL A 38 -6.23 0.79 15.54
CA VAL A 38 -6.68 -0.59 15.86
C VAL A 38 -5.55 -1.61 15.94
N ASP A 39 -4.40 -1.36 15.32
CA ASP A 39 -3.35 -2.37 15.12
C ASP A 39 -1.92 -1.82 15.27
N ASP A 40 -1.77 -0.67 15.95
CA ASP A 40 -0.48 0.02 16.12
C ASP A 40 0.32 0.13 14.80
N TYR A 41 -0.41 0.41 13.72
CA TYR A 41 0.13 0.45 12.37
C TYR A 41 1.04 1.68 12.22
N ASN A 42 2.32 1.49 12.55
CA ASN A 42 3.38 2.49 12.47
C ASN A 42 4.08 2.42 11.11
N VAL A 43 3.34 2.71 10.05
CA VAL A 43 3.83 2.76 8.68
C VAL A 43 3.39 4.07 8.05
N ASP A 44 4.34 4.87 7.63
CA ASP A 44 4.07 6.08 6.88
C ASP A 44 3.72 5.70 5.45
N VAL A 45 2.50 6.05 5.02
CA VAL A 45 1.99 5.75 3.68
C VAL A 45 1.73 7.04 2.93
N ALA A 46 2.32 7.17 1.74
CA ALA A 46 2.08 8.31 0.85
C ALA A 46 1.73 7.82 -0.55
N PHE A 47 0.67 8.38 -1.15
CA PHE A 47 0.32 8.15 -2.54
C PHE A 47 0.27 9.47 -3.32
N ASN A 48 1.13 9.58 -4.32
CA ASN A 48 1.13 10.68 -5.28
C ASN A 48 0.32 10.26 -6.51
N GLU A 49 -0.91 10.78 -6.65
CA GLU A 49 -1.82 10.40 -7.75
C GLU A 49 -1.33 10.84 -9.13
N GLU A 50 -0.64 11.98 -9.22
CA GLU A 50 -0.12 12.54 -10.47
C GLU A 50 0.92 11.62 -11.10
N THR A 51 1.83 11.12 -10.27
CA THR A 51 2.88 10.19 -10.69
C THR A 51 2.43 8.74 -10.56
N GLY A 52 1.36 8.43 -9.84
CA GLY A 52 0.95 7.06 -9.51
C GLY A 52 1.97 6.34 -8.62
N THR A 53 2.62 7.05 -7.70
CA THR A 53 3.66 6.47 -6.84
C THR A 53 3.12 6.28 -5.43
N LEU A 54 3.16 5.04 -4.94
CA LEU A 54 2.86 4.67 -3.57
C LEU A 54 4.17 4.39 -2.84
N THR A 55 4.35 5.00 -1.68
CA THR A 55 5.51 4.78 -0.81
C THR A 55 5.03 4.33 0.56
N TYR A 56 5.65 3.28 1.08
CA TYR A 56 5.58 2.92 2.48
C TYR A 56 6.95 3.13 3.10
N GLU A 57 7.00 3.84 4.21
CA GLU A 57 8.19 4.00 5.04
C GLU A 57 7.90 3.38 6.41
N LEU A 58 8.84 2.56 6.88
CA LEU A 58 8.70 1.79 8.10
C LEU A 58 9.91 2.02 8.99
N ASP A 59 9.61 2.44 10.21
CA ASP A 59 10.54 2.42 11.31
C ASP A 59 10.66 0.97 11.81
N GLU A 60 11.87 0.41 11.73
CA GLU A 60 12.36 -0.75 12.50
C GLU A 60 11.99 -2.22 12.17
N ASP A 61 12.84 -3.06 12.80
CA ASP A 61 13.05 -4.52 12.86
C ASP A 61 13.50 -5.24 11.57
N GLU A 62 14.80 -5.09 11.28
CA GLU A 62 15.53 -5.62 10.13
C GLU A 62 15.21 -7.11 9.89
N GLU A 63 15.12 -7.95 10.94
CA GLU A 63 14.91 -9.39 10.76
C GLU A 63 13.52 -9.75 10.22
N ARG A 64 12.45 -9.09 10.70
CA ARG A 64 11.09 -9.42 10.29
C ARG A 64 10.81 -8.96 8.87
N VAL A 65 11.27 -7.76 8.52
CA VAL A 65 11.05 -7.18 7.19
C VAL A 65 12.01 -7.81 6.18
N ALA A 66 13.30 -7.98 6.50
CA ALA A 66 14.25 -8.65 5.61
C ALA A 66 13.81 -10.10 5.32
N GLY A 67 13.41 -10.86 6.34
CA GLY A 67 12.92 -12.22 6.14
C GLY A 67 11.65 -12.30 5.28
N SER A 68 10.83 -11.25 5.30
CA SER A 68 9.65 -11.11 4.43
C SER A 68 10.04 -10.79 2.99
N VAL A 69 10.98 -9.86 2.81
CA VAL A 69 11.53 -9.48 1.50
C VAL A 69 12.26 -10.66 0.84
N ASP A 70 13.05 -11.42 1.60
CA ASP A 70 13.73 -12.64 1.15
C ASP A 70 12.75 -13.71 0.65
N ARG A 71 11.53 -13.74 1.22
CA ARG A 71 10.43 -14.61 0.78
C ARG A 71 9.66 -14.04 -0.42
N GLY A 72 10.13 -12.92 -0.99
CA GLY A 72 9.54 -12.28 -2.15
C GLY A 72 8.34 -11.37 -1.84
N LEU A 73 8.12 -10.97 -0.58
CA LEU A 73 7.09 -9.99 -0.26
C LEU A 73 7.52 -8.60 -0.78
N THR A 74 6.64 -8.01 -1.58
CA THR A 74 6.90 -6.72 -2.26
C THR A 74 6.16 -5.54 -1.59
N PHE A 75 5.69 -5.74 -0.37
CA PHE A 75 4.96 -4.76 0.42
C PHE A 75 5.24 -5.04 1.90
N PRO A 76 5.01 -4.04 2.78
CA PRO A 76 5.21 -4.23 4.21
C PRO A 76 4.38 -5.40 4.76
N PRO A 77 4.85 -6.14 5.78
CA PRO A 77 4.19 -7.35 6.28
C PRO A 77 2.96 -7.05 7.16
N TYR A 78 2.09 -6.15 6.70
CA TYR A 78 0.87 -5.73 7.38
C TYR A 78 -0.35 -5.90 6.48
N LEU A 79 -1.47 -6.27 7.10
CA LEU A 79 -2.73 -6.50 6.40
C LEU A 79 -3.26 -5.23 5.71
N TRP A 80 -3.08 -4.08 6.36
CA TRP A 80 -3.51 -2.76 5.84
C TRP A 80 -2.78 -2.37 4.55
N SER A 81 -1.52 -2.76 4.39
CA SER A 81 -0.77 -2.53 3.16
C SER A 81 -1.36 -3.29 1.96
N LEU A 82 -2.04 -4.42 2.17
CA LEU A 82 -2.77 -5.12 1.11
C LEU A 82 -4.05 -4.36 0.72
N LEU A 83 -4.76 -3.85 1.71
CA LEU A 83 -5.99 -3.08 1.51
C LEU A 83 -5.72 -1.81 0.68
N VAL A 84 -4.66 -1.07 1.02
CA VAL A 84 -4.22 0.13 0.28
C VAL A 84 -3.93 -0.21 -1.19
N GLN A 85 -3.18 -1.28 -1.44
CA GLN A 85 -2.86 -1.69 -2.82
C GLN A 85 -4.11 -2.08 -3.62
N GLU A 86 -5.03 -2.82 -3.01
CA GLU A 86 -6.26 -3.20 -3.72
C GLU A 86 -7.18 -2.00 -3.93
N LEU A 87 -7.21 -1.04 -3.01
CA LEU A 87 -7.94 0.21 -3.17
C LEU A 87 -7.42 0.99 -4.39
N ILE A 88 -6.11 1.11 -4.56
CA ILE A 88 -5.51 1.73 -5.74
C ILE A 88 -5.92 0.97 -7.01
N ARG A 89 -5.86 -0.38 -6.99
CA ARG A 89 -6.24 -1.21 -8.15
C ARG A 89 -7.72 -1.08 -8.52
N SER A 90 -8.62 -1.00 -7.52
CA SER A 90 -10.06 -0.84 -7.75
C SER A 90 -10.40 0.49 -8.43
N ARG A 91 -9.51 1.49 -8.31
CA ARG A 91 -9.58 2.79 -8.99
C ARG A 91 -8.96 2.79 -10.39
N GLY A 92 -8.66 1.62 -10.93
CA GLY A 92 -8.19 1.43 -12.30
C GLY A 92 -6.69 1.59 -12.45
N TYR A 93 -5.90 1.62 -11.37
CA TYR A 93 -4.45 1.59 -11.45
C TYR A 93 -3.94 0.15 -11.58
N ARG A 94 -2.83 -0.02 -12.32
CA ARG A 94 -2.11 -1.29 -12.47
C ARG A 94 -0.70 -1.11 -12.00
N GLU A 95 -0.24 -2.03 -11.17
CA GLU A 95 1.13 -2.03 -10.67
C GLU A 95 2.09 -2.34 -11.82
N GLY A 96 3.10 -1.48 -12.01
CA GLY A 96 4.13 -1.64 -13.04
C GLY A 96 5.46 -2.08 -12.46
N ILE A 97 5.93 -1.39 -11.42
CA ILE A 97 7.26 -1.61 -10.83
C ILE A 97 7.15 -1.56 -9.31
N THR A 98 7.90 -2.42 -8.63
CA THR A 98 8.16 -2.30 -7.19
C THR A 98 9.66 -2.15 -6.94
N THR A 99 10.01 -1.20 -6.09
CA THR A 99 11.36 -0.98 -5.58
C THR A 99 11.32 -1.12 -4.06
N ILE A 100 12.25 -1.88 -3.50
CA ILE A 100 12.40 -2.05 -2.05
C ILE A 100 13.80 -1.61 -1.69
N LEU A 101 13.90 -0.68 -0.74
CA LEU A 101 15.16 -0.09 -0.29
C LEU A 101 15.24 -0.21 1.22
N TYR A 102 16.43 -0.50 1.72
CA TYR A 102 16.74 -0.36 3.13
C TYR A 102 17.69 0.81 3.30
N ASP A 103 17.21 1.88 3.94
CA ASP A 103 18.03 3.03 4.30
C ASP A 103 18.76 2.74 5.61
N LYS A 104 20.03 2.37 5.49
CA LYS A 104 20.91 2.06 6.63
C LYS A 104 21.24 3.27 7.51
N GLN A 105 21.07 4.49 7.02
CA GLN A 105 21.35 5.69 7.82
C GLN A 105 20.17 6.05 8.72
N LEU A 106 18.97 5.91 8.17
CA LEU A 106 17.72 6.20 8.89
C LEU A 106 17.15 4.98 9.63
N ASP A 107 17.70 3.78 9.36
CA ASP A 107 17.21 2.49 9.86
C ASP A 107 15.78 2.19 9.42
N LYS A 108 15.48 2.49 8.14
CA LYS A 108 14.12 2.42 7.59
C LYS A 108 14.01 1.55 6.36
N TRP A 109 12.91 0.81 6.28
CA TRP A 109 12.51 0.13 5.06
C TRP A 109 11.58 1.00 4.22
N ASN A 110 11.90 1.10 2.94
CA ASN A 110 11.16 1.87 1.95
C ASN A 110 10.62 0.93 0.86
N PHE A 111 9.30 0.80 0.79
CA PHE A 111 8.62 0.06 -0.27
C PHE A 111 7.94 1.04 -1.21
N GLN A 112 8.46 1.17 -2.43
CA GLN A 112 7.92 2.05 -3.44
C GLN A 112 7.27 1.25 -4.56
N LYS A 113 6.01 1.53 -4.85
CA LYS A 113 5.26 0.93 -5.96
C LYS A 113 4.86 2.00 -6.97
N LYS A 114 5.19 1.76 -8.23
CA LYS A 114 4.74 2.58 -9.35
C LYS A 114 3.51 1.94 -9.98
N TYR A 115 2.45 2.73 -10.08
CA TYR A 115 1.22 2.37 -10.74
C TYR A 115 1.02 3.17 -12.03
N VAL A 116 0.37 2.54 -13.00
CA VAL A 116 -0.05 3.13 -14.27
C VAL A 116 -1.56 3.02 -14.37
N ARG A 117 -2.24 4.10 -14.75
CA ARG A 117 -3.70 4.09 -14.91
C ARG A 117 -4.08 3.25 -16.14
N ALA A 118 -4.94 2.25 -15.96
CA ALA A 118 -5.50 1.45 -17.05
C ALA A 118 -6.35 2.38 -17.94
N GLY A 119 -5.75 2.86 -19.03
CA GLY A 119 -6.30 3.90 -19.90
C GLY A 119 -5.25 4.94 -20.35
N ALA A 120 -4.08 4.99 -19.69
CA ALA A 120 -2.96 5.83 -20.09
C ALA A 120 -2.03 5.16 -21.14
N ILE A 121 -2.40 3.99 -21.66
CA ILE A 121 -1.82 3.47 -22.91
C ILE A 121 -2.71 3.99 -24.03
N SER A 122 -2.43 5.21 -24.47
CA SER A 122 -2.81 5.71 -25.78
C SER A 122 -1.53 5.83 -26.60
N LEU A 123 -1.41 4.94 -27.59
CA LEU A 123 -0.44 4.88 -28.70
C LEU A 123 1.01 4.50 -28.33
#